data_AF-A0A9N9L4B2-F1
#
_entry.id   AF-A0A9N9L4B2-F1
#
_cell.length_a   1.000
_cell.length_b   1.000
_cell.length_c   1.000
_cell.angle_alpha   90.00
_cell.angle_beta   90.00
_cell.angle_gamma   90.00
#
_symmetry.space_group_name_H-M   'P 1'
#
loop_
_entity.id
_entity.type
_entity.pdbx_description
1 polymer ?
#
loop_
_entity_poly.entity_id
_entity_poly.type
_entity_poly.pdbx_seq_one_letter_code
_entity_poly.pdbx_strand_id
1 'polypeptide(L)'
;MGPVSPVSRKRSTPSHSDDDLAEVQTSKKICVKPTLPHTPPPETPLEAPKERAQDFEDEPRALLRRQIAMTLHHVGFDGSEPEAMESFCMAVETYFEKFASRITLSMHNSRRSLPIPSDFQHGLSAVALPLLSLEPHLDPPVAPIKRLPAEPPEESKIISTVALLGEELDGNLEKKMLRQIPKNFPSFPSKHTYKRTEQESQRETDPRKIREEAANAARHAEEALRRLVNVEKAVKEKNVKKNASKDPRSKERHDIWEETMRSFMKGQERRFEVGEHNGNDDRSMIVNSERQFFRKGAISKRKPPKENGESA
;
A
#
# COMPACT_ATOMS: atom_id res chain seq x y z
N MET A 1 -32.64 -38.65 25.61
CA MET A 1 -32.15 -37.27 25.36
C MET A 1 -31.05 -37.35 24.32
N GLY A 2 -31.30 -36.91 23.07
CA GLY A 2 -30.22 -36.61 22.11
C GLY A 2 -29.49 -35.30 22.49
N PRO A 3 -28.54 -34.76 21.68
CA PRO A 3 -28.30 -35.03 20.26
C PRO A 3 -26.83 -35.37 19.89
N VAL A 4 -26.59 -36.29 18.95
CA VAL A 4 -26.28 -36.09 17.51
C VAL A 4 -25.15 -35.08 17.22
N SER A 5 -23.97 -35.57 16.82
CA SER A 5 -22.90 -34.79 16.19
C SER A 5 -22.62 -35.35 14.78
N PRO A 6 -22.47 -34.50 13.75
CA PRO A 6 -22.55 -34.96 12.36
C PRO A 6 -21.21 -35.50 11.83
N VAL A 7 -21.32 -36.66 11.18
CA VAL A 7 -20.28 -37.32 10.38
C VAL A 7 -19.94 -36.46 9.16
N SER A 8 -18.68 -36.02 9.07
CA SER A 8 -18.16 -35.31 7.90
C SER A 8 -17.92 -36.31 6.76
N ARG A 9 -18.82 -36.31 5.76
CA ARG A 9 -18.72 -37.13 4.56
C ARG A 9 -17.60 -36.59 3.66
N LYS A 10 -16.53 -37.38 3.54
CA LYS A 10 -15.56 -37.28 2.45
C LYS A 10 -16.33 -37.36 1.12
N ARG A 11 -16.20 -36.33 0.29
CA ARG A 11 -16.79 -36.29 -1.06
C ARG A 11 -16.03 -37.27 -1.95
N SER A 12 -16.71 -38.34 -2.33
CA SER A 12 -16.27 -39.31 -3.31
C SER A 12 -16.12 -38.67 -4.69
N THR A 13 -15.03 -39.06 -5.36
CA THR A 13 -14.74 -38.90 -6.78
C THR A 13 -15.78 -39.65 -7.64
N PRO A 14 -16.27 -39.11 -8.76
CA PRO A 14 -16.94 -39.92 -9.76
C PRO A 14 -15.90 -40.53 -10.70
N SER A 15 -15.75 -41.85 -10.60
CA SER A 15 -15.18 -42.70 -11.65
C SER A 15 -16.26 -42.89 -12.72
N HIS A 16 -15.96 -42.57 -13.97
CA HIS A 16 -16.63 -43.16 -15.13
C HIS A 16 -15.64 -43.20 -16.29
N SER A 17 -15.13 -44.39 -16.58
CA SER A 17 -14.69 -44.76 -17.93
C SER A 17 -15.93 -45.20 -18.69
N ASP A 18 -16.14 -44.71 -19.89
CA ASP A 18 -15.92 -45.49 -21.12
C ASP A 18 -16.08 -44.58 -22.35
N ASP A 19 -15.34 -44.98 -23.38
CA ASP A 19 -15.08 -44.30 -24.65
C ASP A 19 -16.34 -43.93 -25.44
N ASP A 20 -16.32 -42.73 -26.03
CA ASP A 20 -16.90 -42.51 -27.36
C ASP A 20 -16.12 -41.41 -28.10
N LEU A 21 -15.47 -41.84 -29.18
CA LEU A 21 -14.73 -41.01 -30.13
C LEU A 21 -15.71 -40.17 -30.95
N ALA A 22 -15.70 -38.85 -30.76
CA ALA A 22 -16.26 -37.90 -31.71
C ALA A 22 -15.39 -36.65 -31.81
N GLU A 23 -14.83 -36.43 -33.01
CA GLU A 23 -13.95 -35.33 -33.39
C GLU A 23 -14.54 -33.96 -33.02
N VAL A 24 -13.91 -33.27 -32.06
CA VAL A 24 -14.20 -31.86 -31.78
C VAL A 24 -13.39 -31.00 -32.75
N GLN A 25 -14.08 -30.51 -33.78
CA GLN A 25 -13.61 -29.41 -34.62
C GLN A 25 -13.25 -28.20 -33.75
N THR A 26 -11.97 -27.84 -33.76
CA THR A 26 -11.39 -26.76 -32.98
C THR A 26 -11.80 -25.41 -33.53
N SER A 27 -12.98 -24.91 -33.13
CA SER A 27 -13.33 -23.51 -33.35
C SER A 27 -12.34 -22.64 -32.57
N LYS A 28 -11.50 -21.89 -33.30
CA LYS A 28 -10.46 -20.99 -32.79
C LYS A 28 -11.01 -20.04 -31.72
N LYS A 29 -10.92 -20.43 -30.45
CA LYS A 29 -11.01 -19.50 -29.33
C LYS A 29 -9.72 -18.69 -29.38
N ILE A 30 -9.82 -17.42 -29.75
CA ILE A 30 -8.73 -16.48 -29.51
C ILE A 30 -8.64 -16.33 -28.00
N CYS A 31 -7.78 -17.14 -27.39
CA CYS A 31 -7.31 -16.92 -26.04
C CYS A 31 -6.37 -15.71 -26.13
N VAL A 32 -6.91 -14.52 -25.83
CA VAL A 32 -6.06 -13.39 -25.49
C VAL A 32 -5.41 -13.77 -24.16
N LYS A 33 -4.18 -14.27 -24.22
CA LYS A 33 -3.36 -14.44 -23.02
C LYS A 33 -3.30 -13.04 -22.39
N PRO A 34 -3.66 -12.87 -21.10
CA PRO A 34 -3.36 -11.63 -20.43
C PRO A 34 -1.84 -11.47 -20.53
N THR A 35 -1.38 -10.46 -21.28
CA THR A 35 0.01 -10.05 -21.23
C THR A 35 0.21 -9.52 -19.82
N LEU A 36 0.67 -10.39 -18.92
CA LEU A 36 1.13 -9.97 -17.61
C LEU A 36 2.20 -8.91 -17.85
N PRO A 37 2.20 -7.79 -17.11
CA PRO A 37 3.28 -6.82 -17.22
C PRO A 37 4.59 -7.56 -17.03
N HIS A 38 5.54 -7.27 -17.91
CA HIS A 38 6.88 -7.84 -17.96
C HIS A 38 7.42 -8.02 -16.53
N THR A 39 7.39 -9.26 -16.02
CA THR A 39 8.08 -9.58 -14.79
C THR A 39 9.56 -9.40 -15.09
N PRO A 40 10.29 -8.54 -14.35
CA PRO A 40 11.73 -8.48 -14.50
C PRO A 40 12.31 -9.89 -14.30
N PRO A 41 13.45 -10.22 -14.94
CA PRO A 41 14.09 -11.52 -14.78
C PRO A 41 14.28 -11.85 -13.29
N PRO A 42 14.32 -13.15 -12.92
CA PRO A 42 14.59 -13.54 -11.53
C PRO A 42 15.86 -12.82 -11.10
N GLU A 43 15.74 -12.02 -10.04
CA GLU A 43 16.84 -11.25 -9.49
C GLU A 43 18.03 -12.20 -9.34
N THR A 44 19.11 -11.92 -10.08
CA THR A 44 20.43 -12.43 -9.70
C THR A 44 20.56 -12.15 -8.21
N PRO A 45 20.96 -13.11 -7.36
CA PRO A 45 21.16 -12.85 -5.94
C PRO A 45 22.09 -11.64 -5.88
N LEU A 46 21.52 -10.48 -5.55
CA LEU A 46 22.30 -9.32 -5.21
C LEU A 46 23.08 -9.82 -4.00
N GLU A 47 24.38 -10.03 -4.18
CA GLU A 47 25.25 -10.22 -3.03
C GLU A 47 24.91 -9.05 -2.10
N ALA A 48 24.27 -9.38 -0.98
CA ALA A 48 23.92 -8.37 0.01
C ALA A 48 25.20 -7.57 0.24
N PRO A 49 25.16 -6.23 0.18
CA PRO A 49 26.31 -5.42 0.55
C PRO A 49 26.84 -5.97 1.88
N LYS A 50 28.04 -6.54 1.86
CA LYS A 50 28.70 -7.05 3.08
C LYS A 50 29.09 -5.92 4.03
N GLU A 51 28.80 -4.69 3.65
CA GLU A 51 28.79 -3.54 4.52
C GLU A 51 27.57 -3.68 5.43
N ARG A 52 27.74 -4.42 6.52
CA ARG A 52 26.94 -4.18 7.72
C ARG A 52 26.96 -2.67 7.94
N ALA A 53 25.80 -2.06 8.09
CA ALA A 53 25.73 -0.69 8.57
C ALA A 53 26.59 -0.64 9.85
N GLN A 54 27.65 0.17 9.85
CA GLN A 54 28.46 0.36 11.04
C GLN A 54 27.53 0.97 12.08
N ASP A 55 27.24 0.22 13.13
CA ASP A 55 26.57 0.79 14.28
C ASP A 55 27.54 1.78 14.94
N PHE A 56 27.04 2.84 15.58
CA PHE A 56 27.88 3.86 16.23
C PHE A 56 28.88 3.25 17.25
N GLU A 57 28.50 2.12 17.85
CA GLU A 57 29.33 1.35 18.80
C GLU A 57 30.42 0.50 18.13
N ASP A 58 30.33 0.25 16.82
CA ASP A 58 31.30 -0.57 16.08
C ASP A 58 32.62 0.19 15.85
N GLU A 59 32.57 1.51 15.70
CA GLU A 59 33.74 2.36 15.46
C GLU A 59 34.74 2.36 16.64
N PRO A 60 34.35 2.64 17.91
CA PRO A 60 35.29 2.60 19.03
C PRO A 60 35.83 1.19 19.30
N ARG A 61 35.00 0.15 19.13
CA ARG A 61 35.43 -1.24 19.31
C ARG A 61 36.42 -1.67 18.25
N ALA A 62 36.22 -1.29 16.99
CA ALA A 62 37.16 -1.55 15.92
C ALA A 62 38.53 -0.89 16.19
N LEU A 63 38.54 0.33 16.73
CA LEU A 63 39.76 1.03 17.13
C LEU A 63 40.49 0.32 18.28
N LEU A 64 39.76 -0.13 19.30
CA LEU A 64 40.32 -0.90 20.42
C LEU A 64 40.95 -2.21 19.94
N ARG A 65 40.22 -2.97 19.12
CA ARG A 65 40.70 -4.23 18.53
C ARG A 65 41.94 -4.01 17.67
N ARG A 66 41.97 -2.94 16.86
CA ARG A 66 43.15 -2.56 16.08
C ARG A 66 44.35 -2.26 16.97
N GLN A 67 44.16 -1.50 18.05
CA GLN A 67 45.25 -1.15 18.96
C GLN A 67 45.82 -2.39 19.65
N ILE A 68 44.95 -3.29 20.11
CA ILE A 68 45.35 -4.57 20.70
C ILE A 68 46.14 -5.40 19.69
N ALA A 69 45.67 -5.50 18.44
CA ALA A 69 46.39 -6.22 17.39
C ALA A 69 47.79 -5.63 17.15
N MET A 70 47.92 -4.30 17.13
CA MET A 70 49.23 -3.63 16.99
C MET A 70 50.16 -3.91 18.17
N THR A 71 49.65 -3.93 19.40
CA THR A 71 50.45 -4.26 20.59
C THR A 71 50.87 -5.73 20.62
N LEU A 72 49.99 -6.64 20.22
CA LEU A 72 50.29 -8.09 20.16
C LEU A 72 51.33 -8.38 19.07
N HIS A 73 51.22 -7.73 17.92
CA HIS A 73 52.23 -7.83 16.86
C HIS A 73 53.60 -7.36 17.35
N HIS A 74 53.67 -6.26 18.12
CA HIS A 74 54.93 -5.80 18.72
C HIS A 74 55.53 -6.83 19.70
N VAL A 75 54.70 -7.53 20.47
CA VAL A 75 55.17 -8.60 21.39
C VAL A 75 55.69 -9.83 20.61
N GLY A 76 55.35 -9.97 19.33
CA GLY A 76 55.80 -11.04 18.45
C GLY A 76 54.72 -12.06 18.08
N PHE A 77 53.44 -11.76 18.31
CA PHE A 77 52.33 -12.61 17.85
C PHE A 77 51.99 -12.30 16.39
N ASP A 78 51.99 -13.33 15.55
CA ASP A 78 51.67 -13.23 14.11
C ASP A 78 50.15 -13.29 13.83
N GLY A 79 49.38 -13.90 14.73
CA GLY A 79 47.93 -14.00 14.61
C GLY A 79 47.26 -14.39 15.91
N SER A 80 45.94 -14.19 15.97
CA SER A 80 45.10 -14.54 17.11
C SER A 80 43.79 -15.15 16.62
N GLU A 81 43.23 -16.07 17.40
CA GLU A 81 41.85 -16.51 17.21
C GLU A 81 40.87 -15.33 17.39
N PRO A 82 39.80 -15.23 16.56
CA PRO A 82 38.83 -14.16 16.71
C PRO A 82 38.13 -14.17 18.07
N GLU A 83 37.82 -15.34 18.65
CA GLU A 83 37.17 -15.44 19.97
C GLU A 83 38.09 -14.94 21.10
N ALA A 84 39.36 -15.33 21.06
CA ALA A 84 40.37 -14.85 22.02
C ALA A 84 40.58 -13.33 21.93
N MET A 85 40.57 -12.77 20.71
CA MET A 85 40.68 -11.33 20.48
C MET A 85 39.49 -10.58 21.11
N GLU A 86 38.26 -11.04 20.87
CA GLU A 86 37.07 -10.41 21.47
C GLU A 86 37.06 -10.56 23.00
N SER A 87 37.46 -11.72 23.53
CA SER A 87 37.61 -11.93 24.97
C SER A 87 38.61 -10.96 25.59
N PHE A 88 39.74 -10.73 24.92
CA PHE A 88 40.75 -9.78 25.39
C PHE A 88 40.26 -8.33 25.30
N CYS A 89 39.56 -7.95 24.23
CA CYS A 89 38.89 -6.64 24.13
C CYS A 89 37.94 -6.43 25.34
N MET A 90 37.08 -7.40 25.63
CA MET A 90 36.16 -7.34 26.78
C MET A 90 36.90 -7.22 28.11
N ALA A 91 38.02 -7.94 28.27
CA ALA A 91 38.84 -7.86 29.49
C ALA A 91 39.46 -6.47 29.66
N VAL A 92 39.93 -5.85 28.57
CA VAL A 92 40.49 -4.49 28.56
C VAL A 92 39.41 -3.45 28.86
N GLU A 93 38.22 -3.55 28.24
CA GLU A 93 37.07 -2.68 28.53
C GLU A 93 36.71 -2.74 30.03
N THR A 94 36.56 -3.96 30.56
CA THR A 94 36.24 -4.19 31.97
C THR A 94 37.33 -3.65 32.90
N TYR A 95 38.60 -3.77 32.51
CA TYR A 95 39.73 -3.21 33.26
C TYR A 95 39.65 -1.68 33.32
N PHE A 96 39.41 -1.02 32.18
CA PHE A 96 39.27 0.44 32.13
C PHE A 96 38.06 0.94 32.90
N GLU A 97 36.93 0.23 32.86
CA GLU A 97 35.75 0.56 33.66
C GLU A 97 36.06 0.49 35.16
N LYS A 98 36.72 -0.60 35.60
CA LYS A 98 37.16 -0.75 37.00
C LYS A 98 38.14 0.37 37.39
N PHE A 99 39.12 0.67 36.56
CA PHE A 99 40.08 1.75 36.81
C PHE A 99 39.40 3.12 36.90
N ALA A 100 38.53 3.45 35.95
CA ALA A 100 37.75 4.69 35.95
C ALA A 100 36.86 4.80 37.19
N SER A 101 36.22 3.71 37.63
CA SER A 101 35.40 3.70 38.84
C SER A 101 36.20 4.00 40.12
N ARG A 102 37.48 3.60 40.18
CA ARG A 102 38.36 3.93 41.31
C ARG A 102 38.75 5.41 41.30
N ILE A 103 39.02 5.96 40.12
CA ILE A 103 39.31 7.39 39.96
C ILE A 103 38.10 8.23 40.36
N THR A 104 36.90 7.88 39.87
CA THR A 104 35.68 8.60 40.22
C THR A 104 35.38 8.48 41.70
N LEU A 105 35.59 7.32 42.32
CA LEU A 105 35.44 7.18 43.77
C LEU A 105 36.39 8.11 44.55
N SER A 106 37.69 8.15 44.19
CA SER A 106 38.66 9.08 44.80
C SER A 106 38.25 10.54 44.64
N MET A 107 37.80 10.91 43.44
CA MET A 107 37.33 12.24 43.10
C MET A 107 36.09 12.65 43.90
N HIS A 108 35.06 11.80 43.94
CA HIS A 108 33.81 12.05 44.67
C HIS A 108 34.03 12.06 46.19
N ASN A 109 34.93 11.21 46.70
CA ASN A 109 35.34 11.25 48.11
C ASN A 109 35.98 12.60 48.49
N SER A 110 36.62 13.26 47.51
CA SER A 110 37.17 14.61 47.66
C SER A 110 36.15 15.73 47.37
N ARG A 111 34.87 15.40 47.13
CA ARG A 111 33.80 16.34 46.73
C ARG A 111 34.12 17.13 45.45
N ARG A 112 34.98 16.60 44.59
CA ARG A 112 35.33 17.20 43.29
C ARG A 112 34.50 16.54 42.18
N SER A 113 34.27 17.28 41.10
CA SER A 113 33.64 16.79 39.88
C SER A 113 34.64 16.48 38.77
N LEU A 114 35.90 16.93 38.90
CA LEU A 114 36.97 16.72 37.94
C LEU A 114 38.13 15.96 38.61
N PRO A 115 38.70 14.93 37.92
CA PRO A 115 39.81 14.16 38.46
C PRO A 115 41.11 14.96 38.39
N ILE A 116 41.96 14.80 39.40
CA ILE A 116 43.30 15.40 39.53
C ILE A 116 44.34 14.29 39.35
N PRO A 117 45.59 14.56 38.93
CA PRO A 117 46.64 13.55 38.82
C PRO A 117 46.81 12.63 40.05
N SER A 118 46.55 13.12 41.26
CA SER A 118 46.56 12.32 42.49
C SER A 118 45.51 11.19 42.49
N ASP A 119 44.35 11.41 41.86
CA ASP A 119 43.31 10.39 41.74
C ASP A 119 43.74 9.26 40.80
N PHE A 120 44.50 9.59 39.75
CA PHE A 120 45.09 8.58 38.86
C PHE A 120 46.17 7.78 39.57
N GLN A 121 47.01 8.43 40.38
CA GLN A 121 47.97 7.74 41.24
C GLN A 121 47.26 6.79 42.22
N HIS A 122 46.15 7.20 42.83
CA HIS A 122 45.34 6.36 43.71
C HIS A 122 44.66 5.20 42.94
N GLY A 123 44.14 5.45 41.75
CA GLY A 123 43.56 4.43 40.90
C GLY A 123 44.59 3.36 40.49
N LEU A 124 45.80 3.79 40.12
CA LEU A 124 46.88 2.89 39.70
C LEU A 124 47.37 2.03 40.86
N SER A 125 47.52 2.61 42.06
CA SER A 125 47.90 1.83 43.25
C SER A 125 46.82 0.83 43.67
N ALA A 126 45.53 1.16 43.51
CA ALA A 126 44.42 0.24 43.77
C ALA A 126 44.39 -0.95 42.80
N VAL A 127 44.94 -0.78 41.60
CA VAL A 127 45.06 -1.83 40.57
C VAL A 127 46.45 -2.50 40.60
N ALA A 128 47.24 -2.22 41.65
CA ALA A 128 48.58 -2.77 41.85
C ALA A 128 49.59 -2.44 40.73
N LEU A 129 49.43 -1.29 40.06
CA LEU A 129 50.39 -0.76 39.11
C LEU A 129 51.19 0.39 39.74
N PRO A 130 52.49 0.19 40.05
CA PRO A 130 53.32 1.28 40.56
C PRO A 130 53.66 2.27 39.44
N LEU A 131 53.73 3.56 39.79
CA LEU A 131 54.05 4.63 38.82
C LEU A 131 55.38 4.40 38.09
N LEU A 132 56.38 3.85 38.79
CA LEU A 132 57.70 3.55 38.23
C LEU A 132 57.64 2.51 37.10
N SER A 133 56.63 1.64 37.09
CA SER A 133 56.46 0.67 36.00
C SER A 133 55.97 1.31 34.70
N LEU A 134 55.49 2.56 34.73
CA LEU A 134 55.01 3.28 33.55
C LEU A 134 56.12 4.06 32.82
N GLU A 135 57.23 4.36 33.50
CA GLU A 135 58.38 5.05 32.91
C GLU A 135 58.91 4.42 31.61
N PRO A 136 59.12 3.08 31.52
CA PRO A 136 59.57 2.45 30.27
C PRO A 136 58.53 2.48 29.16
N HIS A 137 57.28 2.84 29.46
CA HIS A 137 56.17 2.91 28.51
C HIS A 137 55.82 4.34 28.08
N LEU A 138 56.62 5.35 28.47
CA LEU A 138 56.45 6.74 28.02
C LEU A 138 56.72 6.90 26.51
N ASP A 139 57.67 6.12 25.98
CA ASP A 139 57.98 6.01 24.55
C ASP A 139 57.54 4.63 24.04
N PRO A 140 56.24 4.42 23.76
CA PRO A 140 55.78 3.13 23.30
C PRO A 140 56.43 2.79 21.95
N PRO A 141 56.90 1.54 21.76
CA PRO A 141 57.53 1.11 20.52
C PRO A 141 56.53 0.95 19.35
N VAL A 142 55.24 1.11 19.63
CA VAL A 142 54.17 1.12 18.64
C VAL A 142 53.96 2.56 18.16
N ALA A 143 54.02 2.77 16.85
CA ALA A 143 53.79 4.09 16.26
C ALA A 143 52.45 4.66 16.77
N PRO A 144 52.42 5.92 17.26
CA PRO A 144 51.20 6.50 17.77
C PRO A 144 50.14 6.48 16.67
N ILE A 145 48.92 6.05 17.01
CA ILE A 145 47.77 6.15 16.12
C ILE A 145 47.75 7.60 15.64
N LYS A 146 47.90 7.82 14.34
CA LYS A 146 47.65 9.14 13.73
C LYS A 146 46.22 9.47 14.13
N ARG A 147 46.06 10.38 15.09
CA ARG A 147 44.74 10.84 15.52
C ARG A 147 43.99 11.18 14.25
N LEU A 148 42.90 10.46 13.99
CA LEU A 148 42.00 10.89 12.94
C LEU A 148 41.66 12.34 13.26
N PRO A 149 41.72 13.26 12.30
CA PRO A 149 41.38 14.65 12.55
C PRO A 149 40.02 14.66 13.25
N ALA A 150 39.91 15.40 14.36
CA ALA A 150 38.70 15.47 15.15
C ALA A 150 37.51 15.64 14.20
N GLU A 151 36.66 14.62 14.15
CA GLU A 151 35.52 14.64 13.25
C GLU A 151 34.72 15.90 13.58
N PRO A 152 34.38 16.73 12.57
CA PRO A 152 33.56 17.90 12.82
C PRO A 152 32.32 17.43 13.60
N PRO A 153 31.85 18.21 14.60
CA PRO A 153 30.72 17.79 15.42
C PRO A 153 29.64 17.29 14.50
N GLU A 154 29.22 16.04 14.68
CA GLU A 154 28.16 15.45 13.88
C GLU A 154 27.00 16.42 13.92
N GLU A 155 26.81 17.15 12.83
CA GLU A 155 25.58 17.87 12.59
C GLU A 155 24.57 16.77 12.47
N SER A 156 23.97 16.40 13.61
CA SER A 156 22.83 15.53 13.66
C SER A 156 21.89 16.13 12.62
N LYS A 157 21.78 15.47 11.46
CA LYS A 157 20.85 15.83 10.39
C LYS A 157 19.48 15.45 10.91
N ILE A 158 19.09 16.05 12.03
CA ILE A 158 17.74 16.09 12.53
C ILE A 158 17.05 16.86 11.44
N ILE A 159 16.43 16.12 10.53
CA ILE A 159 15.67 16.69 9.46
C ILE A 159 14.67 17.60 10.15
N SER A 160 14.88 18.91 9.98
CA SER A 160 14.04 19.90 10.65
C SER A 160 12.60 19.62 10.26
N THR A 161 11.71 19.54 11.25
CA THR A 161 10.28 19.32 10.99
C THR A 161 9.71 20.37 10.03
N VAL A 162 10.31 21.57 10.01
CA VAL A 162 9.99 22.64 9.07
C VAL A 162 10.31 22.25 7.63
N ALA A 163 11.43 21.56 7.38
CA ALA A 163 11.80 21.10 6.05
C ALA A 163 10.89 19.97 5.54
N LEU A 164 10.34 19.14 6.44
CA LEU A 164 9.45 18.03 6.09
C LEU A 164 7.99 18.45 5.91
N LEU A 165 7.47 19.29 6.81
CA LEU A 165 6.04 19.58 6.93
C LEU A 165 5.65 20.98 6.46
N GLY A 166 6.64 21.85 6.20
CA GLY A 166 6.42 23.25 5.84
C GLY A 166 6.19 24.17 7.06
N GLU A 167 6.29 25.47 6.83
CA GLU A 167 6.20 26.50 7.87
C GLU A 167 4.78 26.64 8.44
N GLU A 168 3.73 26.31 7.67
CA GLU A 168 2.33 26.41 8.12
C GLU A 168 2.02 25.50 9.31
N LEU A 169 2.68 24.33 9.33
CA LEU A 169 2.50 23.32 10.37
C LEU A 169 3.52 23.45 11.52
N ASP A 170 4.37 24.49 11.50
CA ASP A 170 5.33 24.73 12.58
C ASP A 170 4.63 25.23 13.86
N GLY A 171 4.95 24.58 14.98
CA GLY A 171 4.46 24.94 16.31
C GLY A 171 5.14 26.20 16.89
N ASN A 172 6.28 26.63 16.34
CA ASN A 172 6.99 27.83 16.80
C ASN A 172 6.18 29.12 16.69
N LEU A 173 5.34 29.23 15.65
CA LEU A 173 4.48 30.40 15.45
C LEU A 173 3.47 30.54 16.60
N GLU A 174 2.85 29.45 17.02
CA GLU A 174 1.88 29.45 18.12
C GLU A 174 2.57 29.75 19.46
N LYS A 175 3.78 29.20 19.69
CA LYS A 175 4.59 29.53 20.87
C LYS A 175 4.88 31.03 20.98
N LYS A 176 5.18 31.70 19.87
CA LYS A 176 5.44 33.15 19.84
C LYS A 176 4.18 33.98 20.15
N MET A 177 2.99 33.47 19.84
CA MET A 177 1.71 34.14 20.14
C MET A 177 1.37 34.07 21.64
N LEU A 178 1.74 32.99 22.32
CA LEU A 178 1.42 32.75 23.72
C LEU A 178 2.45 33.40 24.65
N ARG A 179 2.15 34.62 25.12
CA ARG A 179 3.02 35.39 26.04
C ARG A 179 3.31 34.69 27.38
N GLN A 180 2.45 33.77 27.80
CA GLN A 180 2.60 33.02 29.05
C GLN A 180 3.76 32.03 29.02
N ILE A 181 4.25 31.67 27.82
CA ILE A 181 5.24 30.60 27.66
C ILE A 181 6.66 31.20 27.65
N PRO A 182 7.55 30.74 28.54
CA PRO A 182 8.93 31.19 28.56
C PRO A 182 9.67 30.88 27.25
N LYS A 183 10.58 31.78 26.86
CA LYS A 183 11.40 31.63 25.65
C LYS A 183 12.25 30.35 25.67
N ASN A 184 12.77 29.98 26.84
CA ASN A 184 13.65 28.82 27.07
C ASN A 184 12.96 27.45 26.92
N PHE A 185 11.63 27.42 26.82
CA PHE A 185 10.93 26.16 26.57
C PHE A 185 11.30 25.62 25.18
N PRO A 186 11.25 24.32 24.90
CA PRO A 186 11.38 23.82 23.53
C PRO A 186 10.31 24.42 22.61
N SER A 187 10.51 24.28 21.30
CA SER A 187 9.47 24.53 20.31
C SER A 187 8.29 23.59 20.54
N PHE A 188 7.08 24.04 20.26
CA PHE A 188 5.96 23.11 20.22
C PHE A 188 6.16 22.06 19.11
N PRO A 189 5.60 20.85 19.28
CA PRO A 189 5.53 19.89 18.18
C PRO A 189 4.76 20.50 17.01
N SER A 190 4.81 19.87 15.84
CA SER A 190 4.06 20.36 14.68
C SER A 190 2.55 20.27 14.93
N LYS A 191 1.78 21.23 14.38
CA LYS A 191 0.34 21.40 14.60
C LYS A 191 -0.48 20.13 14.37
N HIS A 192 -0.08 19.30 13.40
CA HIS A 192 -0.75 18.03 13.11
C HIS A 192 -0.75 17.03 14.28
N THR A 193 0.14 17.21 15.26
CA THR A 193 0.28 16.31 16.42
C THR A 193 -0.82 16.54 17.46
N TYR A 194 -1.28 17.78 17.62
CA TYR A 194 -2.19 18.17 18.72
C TYR A 194 -3.45 18.90 18.27
N LYS A 195 -3.47 19.47 17.06
CA LYS A 195 -4.62 20.18 16.51
C LYS A 195 -5.40 19.24 15.60
N ARG A 196 -6.58 18.81 16.06
CA ARG A 196 -7.53 18.08 15.22
C ARG A 196 -8.17 19.06 14.24
N THR A 197 -7.99 18.84 12.94
CA THR A 197 -8.77 19.50 11.89
C THR A 197 -10.04 18.69 11.66
N GLU A 198 -11.20 19.31 11.88
CA GLU A 198 -12.47 18.70 11.50
C GLU A 198 -12.53 18.66 9.97
N GLN A 199 -12.34 17.48 9.40
CA GLN A 199 -12.57 17.27 7.98
C GLN A 199 -14.09 17.16 7.78
N GLU A 200 -14.76 18.29 7.66
CA GLU A 200 -16.10 18.31 7.12
C GLU A 200 -16.01 17.85 5.66
N SER A 201 -16.31 16.57 5.42
CA SER A 201 -16.63 16.11 4.07
C SER A 201 -17.76 17.02 3.58
N GLN A 202 -17.56 17.73 2.47
CA GLN A 202 -18.60 18.55 1.86
C GLN A 202 -19.79 17.63 1.53
N ARG A 203 -20.74 17.55 2.47
CA ARG A 203 -21.99 16.83 2.29
C ARG A 203 -23.00 17.82 1.79
N GLU A 204 -23.72 17.45 0.75
CA GLU A 204 -24.84 18.25 0.31
C GLU A 204 -25.90 18.31 1.41
N THR A 205 -26.20 19.50 1.93
CA THR A 205 -27.17 19.70 3.01
C THR A 205 -28.60 19.85 2.47
N ASP A 206 -28.76 20.19 1.19
CA ASP A 206 -30.06 20.47 0.57
C ASP A 206 -30.87 19.19 0.34
N PRO A 207 -32.03 18.98 1.02
CA PRO A 207 -32.78 17.74 0.92
C PRO A 207 -33.39 17.51 -0.47
N ARG A 208 -33.57 18.57 -1.28
CA ARG A 208 -34.05 18.45 -2.67
C ARG A 208 -32.99 17.85 -3.58
N LYS A 209 -31.74 18.30 -3.46
CA LYS A 209 -30.62 17.79 -4.26
C LYS A 209 -30.31 16.34 -3.92
N ILE A 210 -30.27 15.99 -2.63
CA ILE A 210 -30.08 14.58 -2.21
C ILE A 210 -31.13 13.65 -2.84
N ARG A 211 -32.40 14.08 -2.91
CA ARG A 211 -33.48 13.28 -3.54
C ARG A 211 -33.32 13.20 -5.05
N GLU A 212 -32.91 14.28 -5.69
CA GLU A 212 -32.66 14.33 -7.13
C GLU A 212 -31.45 13.46 -7.51
N GLU A 213 -30.34 13.56 -6.79
CA GLU A 213 -29.15 12.72 -6.97
C GLU A 213 -29.47 11.24 -6.74
N ALA A 214 -30.23 10.92 -5.68
CA ALA A 214 -30.68 9.55 -5.43
C ALA A 214 -31.58 9.03 -6.56
N ALA A 215 -32.49 9.87 -7.08
CA ALA A 215 -33.34 9.50 -8.21
C ALA A 215 -32.53 9.30 -9.50
N ASN A 216 -31.54 10.15 -9.77
CA ASN A 216 -30.65 10.04 -10.92
C ASN A 216 -29.76 8.79 -10.81
N ALA A 217 -29.21 8.51 -9.63
CA ALA A 217 -28.46 7.28 -9.36
C ALA A 217 -29.33 6.03 -9.58
N ALA A 218 -30.60 6.06 -9.15
CA ALA A 218 -31.54 4.97 -9.38
C ALA A 218 -31.83 4.78 -10.88
N ARG A 219 -32.04 5.86 -11.64
CA ARG A 219 -32.22 5.79 -13.10
C ARG A 219 -30.99 5.21 -13.80
N HIS A 220 -29.79 5.69 -13.45
CA HIS A 220 -28.55 5.17 -14.02
C HIS A 220 -28.33 3.69 -13.68
N ALA A 221 -28.67 3.27 -12.45
CA ALA A 221 -28.61 1.87 -12.06
C ALA A 221 -29.60 1.01 -12.87
N GLU A 222 -30.82 1.50 -13.10
CA GLU A 222 -31.80 0.81 -13.91
C GLU A 222 -31.36 0.67 -15.38
N GLU A 223 -30.88 1.75 -15.99
CA GLU A 223 -30.38 1.70 -17.37
C GLU A 223 -29.20 0.75 -17.52
N ALA A 224 -28.28 0.74 -16.55
CA ALA A 224 -27.17 -0.20 -16.52
C ALA A 224 -27.67 -1.65 -16.46
N LEU A 225 -28.67 -1.94 -15.62
CA LEU A 225 -29.28 -3.27 -15.55
C LEU A 225 -29.99 -3.65 -16.85
N ARG A 226 -30.70 -2.72 -17.50
CA ARG A 226 -31.33 -2.99 -18.80
C ARG A 226 -30.27 -3.35 -19.85
N ARG A 227 -29.17 -2.59 -19.91
CA ARG A 227 -28.06 -2.88 -20.82
C ARG A 227 -27.47 -4.25 -20.55
N LEU A 228 -27.22 -4.61 -19.30
CA LEU A 228 -26.71 -5.93 -18.93
C LEU A 228 -27.67 -7.06 -19.32
N VAL A 229 -28.95 -6.96 -18.97
CA VAL A 229 -29.96 -7.97 -19.29
C VAL A 229 -30.12 -8.13 -20.80
N ASN A 230 -30.08 -7.03 -21.57
CA ASN A 230 -30.15 -7.08 -23.03
C ASN A 230 -28.91 -7.78 -23.62
N VAL A 231 -27.71 -7.50 -23.09
CA VAL A 231 -26.49 -8.20 -23.49
C VAL A 231 -26.56 -9.68 -23.14
N GLU A 232 -27.02 -10.05 -21.94
CA GLU A 232 -27.19 -11.45 -21.54
C GLU A 232 -28.15 -12.21 -22.45
N LYS A 233 -29.30 -11.61 -22.80
CA LYS A 233 -30.26 -12.21 -23.73
C LYS A 233 -29.66 -12.38 -25.12
N ALA A 234 -28.98 -11.35 -25.64
CA ALA A 234 -28.31 -11.43 -26.94
C ALA A 234 -27.20 -12.51 -26.96
N VAL A 235 -26.48 -12.71 -25.85
CA VAL A 235 -25.50 -13.79 -25.71
C VAL A 235 -26.17 -15.16 -25.72
N LYS A 236 -27.31 -15.33 -25.03
CA LYS A 236 -28.09 -16.58 -25.06
C LYS A 236 -28.59 -16.89 -26.47
N GLU A 237 -29.15 -15.91 -27.18
CA GLU A 237 -29.59 -16.07 -28.58
C GLU A 237 -28.42 -16.46 -29.51
N LYS A 238 -27.26 -15.81 -29.39
CA LYS A 238 -26.04 -16.18 -30.14
C LYS A 238 -25.57 -17.59 -29.83
N ASN A 239 -25.65 -18.03 -28.58
CA ASN A 239 -25.30 -19.39 -28.18
C ASN A 239 -26.29 -20.43 -28.73
N VAL A 240 -27.59 -20.13 -28.76
CA VAL A 240 -28.61 -20.97 -29.40
C VAL A 240 -28.34 -21.10 -30.90
N LYS A 241 -28.09 -19.98 -31.60
CA LYS A 241 -27.73 -20.00 -33.03
C LYS A 241 -26.45 -20.79 -33.30
N LYS A 242 -25.43 -20.62 -32.45
CA LYS A 242 -24.16 -21.36 -32.55
C LYS A 242 -24.33 -22.86 -32.29
N ASN A 243 -25.24 -23.24 -31.39
CA ASN A 243 -25.55 -24.66 -31.14
C ASN A 243 -26.37 -25.25 -32.29
N ALA A 244 -27.34 -24.51 -32.83
CA ALA A 244 -28.13 -24.93 -33.99
C ALA A 244 -27.30 -25.06 -35.27
N SER A 245 -26.21 -24.29 -35.41
CA SER A 245 -25.30 -24.37 -36.56
C SER A 245 -24.30 -25.52 -36.53
N LYS A 246 -24.23 -26.30 -35.43
CA LYS A 246 -23.30 -27.45 -35.32
C LYS A 246 -23.72 -28.66 -36.13
N ASP A 247 -25.02 -28.85 -36.35
CA ASP A 247 -25.59 -29.97 -37.10
C ASP A 247 -26.26 -29.45 -38.39
N PRO A 248 -25.92 -29.96 -39.58
CA PRO A 248 -26.50 -29.50 -40.85
C PRO A 248 -28.03 -29.56 -40.89
N ARG A 249 -28.65 -30.60 -40.30
CA ARG A 249 -30.11 -30.75 -40.29
C ARG A 249 -30.78 -29.79 -39.30
N SER A 250 -30.08 -29.45 -38.21
CA SER A 250 -30.53 -28.44 -37.25
C SER A 250 -30.42 -27.03 -37.81
N LYS A 251 -29.42 -26.77 -38.66
CA LYS A 251 -29.23 -25.46 -39.31
C LYS A 251 -30.38 -25.12 -40.26
N GLU A 252 -30.76 -26.04 -41.13
CA GLU A 252 -31.88 -25.85 -42.06
C GLU A 252 -33.19 -25.58 -41.32
N ARG A 253 -33.46 -26.31 -40.23
CA ARG A 253 -34.65 -26.07 -39.38
C ARG A 253 -34.60 -24.71 -38.69
N HIS A 254 -33.42 -24.28 -38.25
CA HIS A 254 -33.23 -22.98 -37.62
C HIS A 254 -33.36 -21.83 -38.62
N ASP A 255 -32.90 -22.01 -39.86
CA ASP A 255 -33.04 -21.01 -40.92
C ASP A 255 -34.51 -20.83 -41.33
N ILE A 256 -35.26 -21.93 -41.48
CA ILE A 256 -36.73 -21.90 -41.68
C ILE A 256 -37.43 -21.24 -40.49
N TRP A 257 -36.99 -21.54 -39.25
CA TRP A 257 -37.52 -20.88 -38.06
C TRP A 257 -37.21 -19.37 -38.03
N GLU A 258 -35.99 -18.95 -38.40
CA GLU A 258 -35.64 -17.53 -38.49
C GLU A 258 -36.48 -16.82 -39.56
N GLU A 259 -36.69 -17.43 -40.72
CA GLU A 259 -37.53 -16.87 -41.80
C GLU A 259 -38.99 -16.73 -41.37
N THR A 260 -39.55 -17.74 -40.70
CA THR A 260 -40.92 -17.70 -40.17
C THR A 260 -41.06 -16.65 -39.08
N MET A 261 -40.11 -16.52 -38.15
CA MET A 261 -40.10 -15.48 -37.11
C MET A 261 -39.94 -14.08 -37.70
N ARG A 262 -39.08 -13.88 -38.72
CA ARG A 262 -38.94 -12.60 -39.42
C ARG A 262 -40.22 -12.22 -40.16
N SER A 263 -40.88 -13.19 -40.80
CA SER A 263 -42.18 -12.99 -41.45
C SER A 263 -43.26 -12.57 -40.44
N PHE A 264 -43.27 -13.22 -39.26
CA PHE A 264 -44.18 -12.90 -38.17
C PHE A 264 -43.94 -11.49 -37.60
N MET A 265 -42.69 -11.11 -37.32
CA MET A 265 -42.35 -9.77 -36.82
C MET A 265 -42.66 -8.66 -37.83
N LYS A 266 -42.38 -8.87 -39.13
CA LYS A 266 -42.79 -7.94 -40.21
C LYS A 266 -44.31 -7.84 -40.38
N GLY A 267 -45.05 -8.90 -40.07
CA GLY A 267 -46.52 -8.89 -40.03
C GLY A 267 -47.07 -8.10 -38.85
N GLN A 268 -46.35 -8.09 -37.72
CA GLN A 268 -46.73 -7.39 -36.49
C GLN A 268 -46.42 -5.88 -36.54
N GLU A 269 -45.30 -5.47 -37.15
CA GLU A 269 -44.99 -4.04 -37.39
C GLU A 269 -46.10 -3.33 -38.19
N ARG A 270 -46.68 -3.99 -39.19
CA ARG A 270 -47.78 -3.43 -39.99
C ARG A 270 -49.10 -3.24 -39.22
N ARG A 271 -49.25 -3.80 -38.01
CA ARG A 271 -50.39 -3.53 -37.11
C ARG A 271 -50.15 -2.38 -36.13
N PHE A 272 -48.92 -1.90 -35.99
CA PHE A 272 -48.53 -0.91 -34.97
C PHE A 272 -47.80 0.31 -35.55
N GLU A 273 -48.07 0.69 -36.81
CA GLU A 273 -47.58 1.94 -37.41
C GLU A 273 -48.30 3.19 -36.85
N VAL A 274 -48.16 3.50 -35.56
CA VAL A 274 -48.27 4.88 -35.07
C VAL A 274 -47.38 5.04 -33.83
N GLY A 275 -46.10 5.33 -34.05
CA GLY A 275 -45.19 5.76 -32.99
C GLY A 275 -43.75 5.47 -33.35
N GLU A 276 -42.99 6.53 -33.64
CA GLU A 276 -41.54 6.53 -33.85
C GLU A 276 -40.85 5.61 -32.83
N HIS A 277 -40.42 4.44 -33.31
CA HIS A 277 -39.71 3.47 -32.49
C HIS A 277 -38.24 3.86 -32.51
N ASN A 278 -37.78 4.53 -31.46
CA ASN A 278 -36.36 4.66 -31.23
C ASN A 278 -35.80 3.23 -31.15
N GLY A 279 -34.83 2.91 -32.01
CA GLY A 279 -34.42 1.55 -32.41
C GLY A 279 -33.65 0.74 -31.36
N ASN A 280 -33.94 0.95 -30.08
CA ASN A 280 -33.56 -0.01 -29.05
C ASN A 280 -34.74 -0.94 -28.85
N ASP A 281 -34.60 -2.15 -29.40
CA ASP A 281 -35.36 -3.33 -29.03
C ASP A 281 -35.27 -3.51 -27.50
N ASP A 282 -36.20 -2.90 -26.76
CA ASP A 282 -36.37 -3.10 -25.31
C ASP A 282 -36.87 -4.55 -25.09
N ARG A 283 -35.97 -5.52 -25.28
CA ARG A 283 -36.19 -6.94 -25.00
C ARG A 283 -36.10 -7.24 -23.49
N SER A 284 -35.86 -6.23 -22.65
CA SER A 284 -35.81 -6.36 -21.20
C SER A 284 -37.21 -6.45 -20.58
N MET A 285 -37.37 -7.25 -19.54
CA MET A 285 -38.62 -7.31 -18.75
C MET A 285 -38.82 -6.08 -17.84
N ILE A 286 -37.83 -5.19 -17.79
CA ILE A 286 -37.83 -3.98 -16.98
C ILE A 286 -38.52 -2.87 -17.79
N VAL A 287 -39.62 -2.34 -17.25
CA VAL A 287 -40.52 -1.39 -17.94
C VAL A 287 -39.93 0.01 -17.98
N ASN A 288 -39.93 0.64 -19.16
CA ASN A 288 -39.56 2.05 -19.30
C ASN A 288 -40.65 2.98 -18.75
N SER A 289 -40.43 3.52 -17.55
CA SER A 289 -41.34 4.47 -16.91
C SER A 289 -41.36 5.85 -17.58
N GLU A 290 -40.35 6.18 -18.39
CA GLU A 290 -40.27 7.47 -19.12
C GLU A 290 -41.01 7.43 -20.45
N ARG A 291 -41.39 6.24 -20.94
CA ARG A 291 -42.16 6.11 -22.18
C ARG A 291 -43.61 6.51 -21.90
N GLN A 292 -44.06 7.58 -22.54
CA GLN A 292 -45.43 8.06 -22.41
C GLN A 292 -46.41 7.08 -23.07
N PHE A 293 -47.07 6.23 -22.29
CA PHE A 293 -48.07 5.26 -22.76
C PHE A 293 -49.51 5.78 -22.70
N PHE A 294 -49.75 7.08 -22.90
CA PHE A 294 -51.11 7.60 -22.89
C PHE A 294 -51.90 7.14 -24.12
N ARG A 295 -53.13 6.66 -23.94
CA ARG A 295 -54.08 6.45 -25.04
C ARG A 295 -54.35 7.79 -25.72
N LYS A 296 -54.15 7.88 -27.04
CA LYS A 296 -54.61 9.03 -27.82
C LYS A 296 -56.13 9.16 -27.65
N GLY A 297 -56.58 10.25 -27.03
CA GLY A 297 -58.00 10.59 -26.96
C GLY A 297 -58.59 10.76 -28.36
N ALA A 298 -59.90 10.52 -28.49
CA ALA A 298 -60.60 10.59 -29.77
C ALA A 298 -60.43 11.96 -30.46
N ILE A 299 -60.25 11.93 -31.79
CA ILE A 299 -60.10 13.11 -32.64
C ILE A 299 -61.37 13.96 -32.53
N SER A 300 -61.24 15.14 -31.93
CA SER A 300 -62.30 16.17 -31.90
C SER A 300 -62.65 16.60 -33.33
N LYS A 301 -63.93 16.50 -33.71
CA LYS A 301 -64.43 16.99 -35.01
C LYS A 301 -64.34 18.52 -35.03
N ARG A 302 -63.64 19.06 -36.03
CA ARG A 302 -63.60 20.51 -36.33
C ARG A 302 -65.00 21.00 -36.70
N LYS A 303 -65.43 22.12 -36.11
CA LYS A 303 -66.65 22.84 -36.51
C LYS A 303 -66.43 23.54 -37.87
N PRO A 304 -67.46 23.64 -38.73
CA PRO A 304 -67.37 24.33 -40.01
C PRO A 304 -67.24 25.86 -39.85
N PRO A 305 -66.69 26.56 -40.86
CA PRO A 305 -66.45 28.00 -40.82
C PRO A 305 -67.75 28.80 -40.89
N LYS A 306 -67.82 29.92 -40.15
CA LYS A 306 -68.88 30.92 -40.26
C LYS A 306 -68.67 31.73 -41.53
N GLU A 307 -69.74 31.83 -42.33
CA GLU A 307 -69.84 32.73 -43.48
C GLU A 307 -69.68 34.20 -43.04
N ASN A 308 -68.93 34.95 -43.85
CA ASN A 308 -68.93 36.40 -43.83
C ASN A 308 -70.20 36.88 -44.54
N GLY A 309 -71.01 37.69 -43.85
CA GLY A 309 -72.12 38.46 -44.43
C GLY A 309 -71.79 39.94 -44.34
N GLU A 310 -71.64 40.55 -45.52
CA GLU A 310 -71.45 41.96 -45.80
C GLU A 310 -72.66 42.84 -45.41
N SER A 311 -72.30 44.09 -45.05
CA SER A 311 -72.94 45.38 -45.41
C SER A 311 -74.37 45.72 -44.95
N ALA A 312 -74.46 46.72 -44.06
CA ALA A 312 -74.98 48.07 -44.36
C ALA A 312 -74.71 49.02 -43.18
#